data_AF-A0A7W0PQI7-F1
#
_entry.id   AF-A0A7W0PQI7-F1
#
_cell.length_a   1.000
_cell.length_b   1.000
_cell.length_c   1.000
_cell.angle_alpha   90.00
_cell.angle_beta   90.00
_cell.angle_gamma   90.00
#
_symmetry.space_group_name_H-M   'P 1'
#
loop_
_entity.id
_entity.type
_entity.pdbx_description
1 polymer ?
#
loop_
_entity_poly.entity_id
_entity_poly.type
_entity_poly.pdbx_seq_one_letter_code
_entity_poly.pdbx_strand_id
1 'polypeptide(L)'
;MTGVPGDAVERAGFICQPGTWVSWSGERRFDAYGMDADGPCLGFQAPRDRLVSILLAAAASAGVTVRQPSRAVSPILDGRRVAGVTTGGPPIVAPWVVDAGGGQHWL
;
A
#
# COMPACT_ATOMS: atom_id res chain seq x y z
N MET A 1 9.89 17.56 -13.21
CA MET A 1 9.20 17.90 -11.95
C MET A 1 8.79 16.58 -11.31
N THR A 2 9.58 16.09 -10.36
CA THR A 2 9.35 14.82 -9.65
C THR A 2 8.21 15.01 -8.68
N GLY A 3 7.00 14.58 -9.04
CA GLY A 3 5.85 14.60 -8.14
C GLY A 3 6.10 13.61 -7.01
N VAL A 4 6.21 14.11 -5.78
CA VAL A 4 6.25 13.27 -4.57
C VAL A 4 4.92 12.50 -4.51
N PRO A 5 4.90 11.22 -4.09
CA PRO A 5 3.69 10.41 -4.05
C PRO A 5 2.49 11.08 -3.34
N GLY A 6 2.75 11.93 -2.33
CA GLY A 6 1.74 12.69 -1.60
C GLY A 6 0.87 13.56 -2.50
N ASP A 7 1.49 14.35 -3.37
CA ASP A 7 0.79 15.27 -4.28
C ASP A 7 -0.20 14.54 -5.22
N ALA A 8 0.13 13.32 -5.64
CA ALA A 8 -0.72 12.55 -6.53
C ALA A 8 -1.96 12.00 -5.82
N VAL A 9 -1.82 11.64 -4.54
CA VAL A 9 -2.94 11.22 -3.69
C VAL A 9 -3.85 12.39 -3.37
N GLU A 10 -3.29 13.55 -3.02
CA GLU A 10 -4.06 14.78 -2.74
C GLU A 10 -4.86 15.24 -3.96
N ARG A 11 -4.26 15.22 -5.15
CA ARG A 11 -4.93 15.57 -6.41
C ARG A 11 -5.90 14.50 -6.93
N ALA A 12 -5.93 13.31 -6.33
CA ALA A 12 -6.84 12.26 -6.78
C ALA A 12 -8.32 12.58 -6.48
N GLY A 13 -8.61 13.58 -5.64
CA GLY A 13 -9.98 13.93 -5.27
C GLY A 13 -10.66 12.83 -4.46
N PHE A 14 -9.88 12.11 -3.65
CA PHE A 14 -10.43 11.15 -2.69
C PHE A 14 -11.20 11.87 -1.59
N ILE A 15 -12.18 11.18 -1.03
CA ILE A 15 -13.07 11.80 -0.06
C ILE A 15 -12.36 11.85 1.29
N CYS A 16 -12.22 13.03 1.86
CA CYS A 16 -11.78 13.18 3.24
C CYS A 16 -13.02 13.33 4.13
N GLN A 17 -13.24 12.35 5.00
CA GLN A 17 -14.37 12.36 5.94
C GLN A 17 -13.89 12.92 7.28
N PRO A 18 -14.64 13.83 7.92
CA PRO A 18 -14.22 14.46 9.19
C PRO A 18 -14.37 13.54 10.41
N GLY A 19 -14.68 12.26 10.23
CA GLY A 19 -14.98 11.32 11.30
C GLY A 19 -15.67 10.06 10.80
N THR A 20 -16.12 9.24 11.74
CA THR A 20 -16.87 8.01 11.47
C THR A 20 -18.14 7.93 12.31
N TRP A 21 -19.16 7.24 11.78
CA TRP A 21 -20.33 6.89 12.58
C TRP A 21 -20.10 5.55 13.27
N VAL A 22 -20.30 5.53 14.59
CA VAL A 22 -20.15 4.34 15.43
C VAL A 22 -21.53 3.91 15.92
N SER A 23 -21.87 2.63 15.70
CA SER A 23 -23.14 2.04 16.15
C SER A 23 -22.96 0.83 17.07
N TRP A 24 -21.72 0.46 17.40
CA TRP A 24 -21.45 -0.60 18.38
C TRP A 24 -21.36 0.01 19.78
N SER A 25 -21.74 -0.77 20.80
CA SER A 25 -21.70 -0.39 22.23
C SER A 25 -22.51 0.86 22.62
N GLY A 26 -23.75 0.99 22.15
CA GLY A 26 -24.69 2.00 22.65
C GLY A 26 -25.46 2.73 21.55
N GLU A 27 -25.89 3.96 21.86
CA GLU A 27 -26.55 4.83 20.90
C GLU A 27 -25.60 5.23 19.77
N ARG A 28 -26.15 5.35 18.55
CA ARG A 28 -25.39 5.77 17.37
C ARG A 28 -24.78 7.15 17.62
N ARG A 29 -23.46 7.24 17.50
CA ARG A 29 -22.70 8.49 17.72
C ARG A 29 -21.74 8.77 16.58
N PHE A 30 -21.39 10.04 16.42
CA PHE A 30 -20.38 10.47 15.46
C PHE A 30 -19.07 10.73 16.18
N ASP A 31 -18.01 10.05 15.75
CA ASP A 31 -16.66 10.17 16.28
C ASP A 31 -15.84 10.98 15.28
N ALA A 32 -15.65 12.26 15.57
CA ALA A 32 -14.86 13.15 14.74
C ALA A 32 -13.35 12.82 14.83
N TYR A 33 -12.63 13.02 13.72
CA TYR A 33 -11.16 12.99 13.64
C TYR A 33 -10.65 14.38 13.23
N GLY A 34 -9.41 14.74 13.57
CA GLY A 34 -8.80 16.00 13.12
C GLY A 34 -9.39 17.27 13.75
N MET A 35 -9.81 17.18 15.02
CA MET A 35 -10.18 18.34 15.86
C MET A 35 -8.95 19.03 16.48
N ASP A 36 -7.74 18.64 16.10
CA ASP A 36 -6.46 19.17 16.58
C ASP A 36 -5.92 20.28 15.63
N ALA A 37 -4.74 20.80 15.96
CA ALA A 37 -4.14 21.95 15.26
C ALA A 37 -3.81 21.66 13.78
N ASP A 38 -3.80 20.39 13.37
CA ASP A 38 -3.47 19.95 12.01
C ASP A 38 -4.69 19.95 11.06
N GLY A 39 -5.89 20.25 11.59
CA GLY A 39 -7.10 20.46 10.81
C GLY A 39 -7.85 19.18 10.41
N PRO A 40 -9.01 19.31 9.74
CA PRO A 40 -10.05 18.27 9.66
C PRO A 40 -9.73 17.06 8.78
N CYS A 41 -8.50 16.92 8.26
CA CYS A 41 -8.19 15.92 7.23
C CYS A 41 -6.87 15.18 7.51
N LEU A 42 -6.96 14.01 8.15
CA LEU A 42 -5.82 13.12 8.45
C LEU A 42 -5.84 11.81 7.63
N GLY A 43 -6.80 11.64 6.71
CA GLY A 43 -6.92 10.42 5.91
C GLY A 43 -7.96 10.49 4.79
N PHE A 44 -7.77 9.66 3.77
CA PHE A 44 -8.63 9.59 2.59
C PHE A 44 -9.40 8.28 2.51
N GLN A 45 -10.66 8.36 2.10
CA GLN A 45 -11.44 7.24 1.58
C GLN A 45 -11.17 7.12 0.09
N ALA A 46 -10.44 6.08 -0.30
CA ALA A 46 -9.96 5.88 -1.66
C ALA A 46 -10.39 4.51 -2.21
N PRO A 47 -10.84 4.44 -3.48
CA PRO A 47 -10.90 3.17 -4.21
C PRO A 47 -9.50 2.54 -4.25
N ARG A 48 -9.41 1.30 -3.76
CA ARG A 48 -8.12 0.61 -3.55
C ARG A 48 -7.31 0.48 -4.84
N ASP A 49 -7.96 0.11 -5.93
CA ASP A 49 -7.37 -0.02 -7.26
C ASP A 49 -6.73 1.29 -7.76
N ARG A 50 -7.42 2.42 -7.56
CA ARG A 50 -6.94 3.74 -7.93
C ARG A 50 -5.76 4.18 -7.05
N LEU A 51 -5.85 3.97 -5.75
CA LEU A 51 -4.74 4.25 -4.82
C LEU A 51 -3.51 3.40 -5.16
N VAL A 52 -3.68 2.09 -5.37
CA VAL A 52 -2.60 1.17 -5.74
C VAL A 52 -1.92 1.61 -7.05
N SER A 53 -2.70 2.05 -8.03
CA SER A 53 -2.16 2.53 -9.31
C SER A 53 -1.29 3.78 -9.13
N ILE A 54 -1.70 4.73 -8.30
CA ILE A 54 -0.91 5.93 -7.96
C ILE A 54 0.41 5.53 -7.27
N LEU A 55 0.34 4.63 -6.29
CA LEU A 55 1.52 4.18 -5.54
C LEU A 55 2.52 3.41 -6.42
N LEU A 56 2.05 2.54 -7.31
CA LEU A 56 2.91 1.81 -8.25
C LEU A 56 3.58 2.75 -9.26
N ALA A 57 2.83 3.73 -9.78
CA ALA A 57 3.39 4.74 -10.68
C ALA A 57 4.45 5.60 -9.98
N ALA A 58 4.23 5.95 -8.71
CA ALA A 58 5.20 6.68 -7.91
C ALA A 58 6.46 5.83 -7.64
N ALA A 59 6.32 4.54 -7.32
CA ALA A 59 7.45 3.63 -7.15
C ALA A 59 8.28 3.50 -8.44
N ALA A 60 7.61 3.31 -9.59
CA ALA A 60 8.29 3.25 -10.89
C ALA A 60 9.03 4.57 -11.20
N SER A 61 8.41 5.71 -10.91
CA SER A 61 9.03 7.03 -11.07
C SER A 61 10.24 7.25 -10.16
N ALA A 62 10.28 6.57 -9.01
CA ALA A 62 11.43 6.55 -8.10
C ALA A 62 12.52 5.54 -8.52
N GLY A 63 12.38 4.87 -9.67
CA GLY A 63 13.36 3.92 -10.21
C GLY A 63 13.14 2.47 -9.77
N VAL A 64 12.04 2.16 -9.09
CA VAL A 64 11.71 0.76 -8.74
C VAL A 64 11.28 -0.01 -9.98
N THR A 65 11.83 -1.20 -10.17
CA THR A 65 11.36 -2.12 -11.22
C THR A 65 10.07 -2.81 -10.78
N VAL A 66 8.94 -2.38 -11.35
CA VAL A 66 7.63 -3.02 -11.13
C VAL A 66 7.43 -4.11 -12.18
N ARG A 67 7.24 -5.37 -11.77
CA ARG A 67 6.99 -6.51 -12.67
C ARG A 67 5.55 -6.99 -12.53
N GLN A 68 4.72 -6.77 -13.56
CA GLN A 68 3.34 -7.24 -13.61
C GLN A 68 2.98 -7.71 -15.05
N PRO A 69 2.23 -8.81 -15.22
CA PRO A 69 1.86 -9.78 -14.18
C PRO A 69 3.08 -10.58 -13.70
N SER A 70 3.24 -10.74 -12.39
CA SER A 70 4.30 -11.57 -11.81
C SER A 70 3.87 -12.06 -10.44
N ARG A 71 3.72 -13.39 -10.30
CA ARG A 71 3.37 -14.03 -9.03
C ARG A 71 4.64 -14.60 -8.39
N ALA A 72 4.92 -14.21 -7.14
CA ALA A 72 5.87 -14.90 -6.28
C ALA A 72 5.32 -16.29 -5.94
N VAL A 73 6.16 -17.32 -6.03
CA VAL A 73 5.75 -18.73 -5.83
C VAL A 73 6.34 -19.31 -4.55
N SER A 74 7.65 -19.21 -4.37
CA SER A 74 8.35 -19.69 -3.17
C SER A 74 9.69 -18.97 -2.95
N PRO A 75 10.22 -18.90 -1.72
CA PRO A 75 11.56 -18.37 -1.49
C PRO A 75 12.63 -19.29 -2.09
N ILE A 76 13.71 -18.70 -2.58
CA ILE A 76 14.95 -19.41 -2.90
C ILE A 76 15.77 -19.47 -1.61
N LEU A 77 16.20 -20.67 -1.19
CA LEU A 77 16.98 -20.87 0.02
C LEU A 77 18.44 -21.21 -0.30
N ASP A 78 19.35 -20.54 0.39
CA ASP A 78 20.77 -20.89 0.50
C ASP A 78 21.06 -21.24 1.96
N GLY A 79 21.09 -22.55 2.26
CA GLY A 79 21.10 -23.06 3.63
C GLY A 79 19.89 -22.58 4.43
N ARG A 80 20.13 -21.74 5.44
CA ARG A 80 19.07 -21.14 6.29
C ARG A 80 18.72 -19.70 5.90
N ARG A 81 19.21 -19.20 4.77
CA ARG A 81 19.02 -17.82 4.32
C ARG A 81 18.12 -17.79 3.09
N VAL A 82 17.19 -16.83 3.05
CA VAL A 82 16.47 -16.48 1.83
C VAL A 82 17.39 -15.70 0.89
N ALA A 83 17.57 -16.21 -0.32
CA ALA A 83 18.44 -15.66 -1.37
C ALA A 83 17.67 -15.13 -2.59
N GLY A 84 16.34 -15.10 -2.53
CA GLY A 84 15.49 -14.61 -3.60
C GLY A 84 14.11 -15.24 -3.60
N VAL A 85 13.42 -15.14 -4.73
CA VAL A 85 12.07 -15.66 -4.93
C VAL A 85 11.93 -16.29 -6.31
N THR A 86 11.35 -17.49 -6.35
CA THR A 86 10.88 -18.08 -7.59
C THR A 86 9.59 -17.38 -8.01
N THR A 87 9.41 -17.19 -9.31
CA THR A 87 8.20 -16.55 -9.84
C THR A 87 7.54 -17.49 -10.86
N GLY A 88 6.37 -17.11 -11.37
CA GLY A 88 5.78 -17.77 -12.54
C GLY A 88 6.62 -17.64 -13.83
N GLY A 89 7.65 -16.80 -13.82
CA GLY A 89 8.64 -16.66 -14.88
C GLY A 89 10.06 -16.82 -14.32
N PRO A 90 11.06 -16.04 -14.80
CA PRO A 90 12.42 -16.13 -14.29
C PRO A 90 12.52 -15.84 -12.78
N PRO A 91 13.37 -16.56 -12.04
CA PRO A 91 13.61 -16.29 -10.63
C PRO A 91 14.23 -14.91 -10.43
N ILE A 92 13.99 -14.32 -9.25
CA ILE A 92 14.62 -13.06 -8.83
C ILE A 92 15.54 -13.38 -7.67
N VAL A 93 16.84 -13.23 -7.88
CA VAL A 93 17.85 -13.36 -6.83
C VAL A 93 18.00 -12.01 -6.14
N ALA A 94 17.93 -12.01 -4.82
CA ALA A 94 18.09 -10.82 -4.01
C ALA A 94 18.63 -11.20 -2.61
N PRO A 95 19.52 -10.38 -2.02
CA PRO A 95 20.06 -10.66 -0.69
C PRO A 95 19.02 -10.55 0.43
N TRP A 96 17.91 -9.88 0.16
CA TRP A 96 16.79 -9.62 1.07
C TRP A 96 15.47 -9.75 0.31
N VAL A 97 14.46 -10.29 0.98
CA VAL A 97 13.11 -10.43 0.45
C VAL A 97 12.13 -9.98 1.51
N VAL A 98 11.16 -9.15 1.11
CA VAL A 98 10.10 -8.65 1.99
C VAL A 98 8.78 -9.22 1.48
N ASP A 99 8.08 -9.98 2.34
CA ASP A 99 6.70 -10.38 2.06
C ASP A 99 5.74 -9.22 2.36
N ALA A 100 5.18 -8.65 1.30
CA ALA A 100 4.10 -7.66 1.37
C ALA A 100 2.82 -8.15 0.65
N GLY A 101 2.59 -9.47 0.61
CA GLY A 101 1.48 -10.11 -0.10
C GLY A 101 0.10 -9.87 0.51
N GLY A 102 0.01 -9.32 1.72
CA GLY A 102 -1.24 -9.20 2.48
C GLY A 102 -1.86 -10.57 2.77
N GLY A 103 -3.17 -10.64 3.09
CA GLY A 103 -3.84 -11.86 3.60
C GLY A 103 -3.77 -13.15 2.76
N GLN A 104 -3.11 -13.14 1.60
CA GLN A 104 -2.79 -14.30 0.77
C GLN A 104 -1.30 -14.67 0.90
N HIS A 105 -0.71 -14.40 2.06
CA HIS A 105 0.70 -14.59 2.40
C HIS A 105 1.24 -15.96 1.94
N TRP A 106 2.54 -15.98 1.69
CA TRP A 106 3.34 -17.17 1.39
C TRP A 106 4.11 -17.64 2.63
N LEU A 107 4.18 -16.79 3.67
CA LEU A 107 4.69 -17.04 5.01
C LEU A 107 3.56 -17.01 6.05
#